data_AF-A0A3L8BE90-F1
#
_entry.id   AF-A0A3L8BE90-F1
#
_cell.length_a   1.000
_cell.length_b   1.000
_cell.length_c   1.000
_cell.angle_alpha   90.00
_cell.angle_beta   90.00
_cell.angle_gamma   90.00
#
_symmetry.space_group_name_H-M   'P 1'
#
loop_
_entity.id
_entity.type
_entity.pdbx_description
1 polymer ?
#
loop_
_entity_poly.entity_id
_entity_poly.type
_entity_poly.pdbx_seq_one_letter_code
_entity_poly.pdbx_strand_id
1 'polypeptide(L)'
;MIQMDGKNLFALKFQSKHAKIYVAYASLKRSLDYCNWSICCINTYRNKKEDPFANHNITAHATSLIVNYGRCFVSGRVKLEKVHVPKEYINTHKKLMNLRNNYIAHSGGSGEGTMNLIGLYPNSAKKKVIYISKPVFATVNYINDSFLLEVQNIVAHLITHVEDKLKIHYEKILHEVLAADLDDMYSKFEKYEMSRFEYDPDITPGQYLFNVEIKPNGVVYLKGTRQC
;
A
#
# COMPACT_ATOMS: atom_id res chain seq x y z
N MET A 1 16.77 10.13 18.39
CA MET A 1 17.06 9.44 19.68
C MET A 1 16.44 8.06 19.60
N ILE A 2 17.23 7.00 19.77
CA ILE A 2 16.71 5.63 19.83
C ILE A 2 16.64 5.22 21.29
N GLN A 3 15.51 4.65 21.72
CA GLN A 3 15.30 4.14 23.06
C GLN A 3 14.85 2.68 23.03
N MET A 4 15.34 1.90 23.98
CA MET A 4 14.88 0.54 24.30
C MET A 4 14.77 0.42 25.81
N ASP A 5 13.64 -0.08 26.31
CA ASP A 5 13.28 -0.10 27.73
C ASP A 5 13.45 1.27 28.44
N GLY A 6 13.17 2.35 27.71
CA GLY A 6 13.33 3.72 28.21
C GLY A 6 14.77 4.21 28.32
N LYS A 7 15.76 3.41 27.93
CA LYS A 7 17.19 3.77 27.90
C LYS A 7 17.62 4.18 26.49
N ASN A 8 18.46 5.21 26.39
CA ASN A 8 18.98 5.66 25.10
C ASN A 8 20.02 4.68 24.56
N LEU A 9 19.95 4.40 23.27
CA LEU A 9 20.90 3.55 22.55
C LEU A 9 21.74 4.35 21.56
N PHE A 10 22.98 3.90 21.34
CA PHE A 10 23.72 4.26 20.14
C PHE A 10 23.07 3.63 18.92
N ALA A 11 23.06 4.40 17.83
CA ALA A 11 22.39 4.01 16.61
C ALA A 11 23.20 4.46 15.41
N LEU A 12 23.52 3.51 14.55
CA LEU A 12 24.16 3.79 13.27
C LEU A 12 23.15 3.63 12.15
N LYS A 13 23.20 4.55 11.21
CA LYS A 13 22.46 4.42 9.97
C LYS A 13 23.19 3.41 9.07
N PHE A 14 22.69 2.19 9.02
CA PHE A 14 23.22 1.19 8.10
C PHE A 14 22.75 1.45 6.67
N GLN A 15 23.69 1.60 5.73
CA GLN A 15 23.40 1.81 4.31
C GLN A 15 24.09 0.75 3.46
N SER A 16 23.36 -0.30 3.08
CA SER A 16 23.84 -1.28 2.10
C SER A 16 22.99 -1.31 0.84
N LYS A 17 23.52 -1.97 -0.20
CA LYS A 17 22.75 -2.26 -1.42
C LYS A 17 21.50 -3.06 -1.07
N HIS A 18 21.61 -4.07 -0.21
CA HIS A 18 20.49 -4.91 0.20
C HIS A 18 19.47 -4.16 1.05
N ALA A 19 19.91 -3.26 1.95
CA ALA A 19 19.00 -2.37 2.68
C ALA A 19 18.16 -1.48 1.74
N LYS A 20 18.78 -0.90 0.71
CA LYS A 20 18.07 -0.07 -0.29
C LYS A 20 17.05 -0.87 -1.09
N ILE A 21 17.38 -2.12 -1.46
CA ILE A 21 16.47 -3.00 -2.21
C ILE A 21 15.34 -3.51 -1.31
N TYR A 22 15.62 -3.88 -0.06
CA TYR A 22 14.63 -4.30 0.93
C TYR A 22 13.55 -3.21 1.10
N VAL A 23 13.97 -1.96 1.32
CA VAL A 23 13.04 -0.83 1.45
C VAL A 23 12.19 -0.64 0.18
N ALA A 24 12.76 -0.88 -1.00
CA ALA A 24 12.00 -0.79 -2.25
C ALA A 24 10.91 -1.86 -2.36
N TYR A 25 11.22 -3.12 -2.01
CA TYR A 25 10.21 -4.19 -1.94
C TYR A 25 9.20 -3.96 -0.81
N ALA A 26 9.61 -3.41 0.33
CA ALA A 26 8.70 -3.11 1.44
C ALA A 26 7.67 -2.04 1.03
N SER A 27 8.09 -1.07 0.20
CA SER A 27 7.17 -0.11 -0.41
C SER A 27 6.19 -0.78 -1.37
N LEU A 28 6.60 -1.79 -2.14
CA LEU A 28 5.69 -2.57 -3.00
C LEU A 28 4.67 -3.35 -2.15
N LYS A 29 5.14 -4.04 -1.10
CA LYS A 29 4.27 -4.78 -0.18
C LYS A 29 3.19 -3.87 0.41
N ARG A 30 3.59 -2.69 0.90
CA ARG A 30 2.65 -1.70 1.46
C ARG A 30 1.57 -1.29 0.45
N SER A 31 1.93 -1.06 -0.81
CA SER A 31 0.94 -0.75 -1.85
C SER A 31 0.00 -1.91 -2.14
N LEU A 32 0.50 -3.15 -2.13
CA LEU A 32 -0.34 -4.36 -2.27
C LEU A 32 -1.25 -4.59 -1.06
N ASP A 33 -0.77 -4.32 0.17
CA ASP A 33 -1.59 -4.39 1.39
C ASP A 33 -2.75 -3.36 1.33
N TYR A 34 -2.50 -2.15 0.81
CA TYR A 34 -3.56 -1.17 0.54
C TYR A 34 -4.55 -1.64 -0.54
N CYS A 35 -4.11 -2.43 -1.52
CA CYS A 35 -5.01 -3.06 -2.48
C CYS A 35 -5.96 -4.03 -1.79
N ASN A 36 -5.43 -4.93 -0.95
CA ASN A 36 -6.23 -5.86 -0.16
C ASN A 36 -7.24 -5.15 0.76
N TRP A 37 -6.79 -4.10 1.47
CA TRP A 37 -7.71 -3.29 2.28
C TRP A 37 -8.81 -2.68 1.39
N SER A 38 -8.45 -2.06 0.27
CA SER A 38 -9.44 -1.46 -0.63
C SER A 38 -10.46 -2.47 -1.14
N ILE A 39 -10.04 -3.70 -1.48
CA ILE A 39 -10.92 -4.82 -1.85
C ILE A 39 -11.91 -5.16 -0.71
N CYS A 40 -11.41 -5.28 0.53
CA CYS A 40 -12.24 -5.55 1.71
C CYS A 40 -13.29 -4.45 1.95
N CYS A 41 -12.90 -3.18 1.83
CA CYS A 41 -13.82 -2.06 1.95
C CYS A 41 -14.88 -2.07 0.85
N ILE A 42 -14.50 -2.32 -0.41
CA ILE A 42 -15.45 -2.41 -1.53
C ILE A 42 -16.50 -3.49 -1.24
N ASN A 43 -16.09 -4.68 -0.84
CA ASN A 43 -17.01 -5.78 -0.50
C ASN A 43 -17.93 -5.40 0.67
N THR A 44 -17.40 -4.70 1.67
CA THR A 44 -18.17 -4.25 2.84
C THR A 44 -19.26 -3.25 2.42
N TYR A 45 -18.93 -2.25 1.60
CA TYR A 45 -19.90 -1.24 1.17
C TYR A 45 -20.91 -1.77 0.15
N ARG A 46 -20.56 -2.79 -0.67
CA ARG A 46 -21.53 -3.48 -1.54
C ARG A 46 -22.68 -4.12 -0.78
N ASN A 47 -22.41 -4.57 0.45
CA ASN A 47 -23.41 -5.18 1.31
C ASN A 47 -24.26 -4.16 2.09
N LYS A 48 -23.89 -2.87 2.07
CA LYS A 48 -24.61 -1.77 2.76
C LYS A 48 -25.56 -1.03 1.81
N LYS A 49 -26.58 -1.72 1.30
CA LYS A 49 -27.53 -1.15 0.30
C LYS A 49 -28.29 0.08 0.79
N GLU A 50 -28.42 0.27 2.09
CA GLU A 50 -29.13 1.39 2.72
C GLU A 50 -28.23 2.61 2.99
N ASP A 51 -26.90 2.47 2.86
CA ASP A 51 -25.97 3.57 3.10
C ASP A 51 -25.94 4.53 1.90
N PRO A 52 -26.37 5.80 2.06
CA PRO A 52 -26.40 6.77 0.95
C PRO A 52 -25.00 7.10 0.40
N PHE A 53 -23.94 6.78 1.15
CA PHE A 53 -22.55 6.98 0.74
C PHE A 53 -21.84 5.70 0.27
N ALA A 54 -22.53 4.55 0.19
CA ALA A 54 -21.92 3.29 -0.22
C ALA A 54 -21.19 3.41 -1.57
N ASN A 55 -21.83 4.01 -2.58
CA ASN A 55 -21.25 4.17 -3.91
C ASN A 55 -20.04 5.12 -3.93
N HIS A 56 -20.06 6.18 -3.13
CA HIS A 56 -18.93 7.11 -3.00
C HIS A 56 -17.71 6.39 -2.41
N ASN A 57 -17.93 5.59 -1.36
CA ASN A 57 -16.87 4.80 -0.74
C ASN A 57 -16.34 3.71 -1.68
N ILE A 58 -17.21 2.98 -2.37
CA ILE A 58 -16.80 1.99 -3.38
C ILE A 58 -15.91 2.63 -4.43
N THR A 59 -16.30 3.81 -4.94
CA THR A 59 -15.53 4.53 -5.97
C THR A 59 -14.18 5.00 -5.44
N ALA A 60 -14.13 5.56 -4.23
CA ALA A 60 -12.88 5.99 -3.61
C ALA A 60 -11.91 4.82 -3.40
N HIS A 61 -12.40 3.68 -2.89
CA HIS A 61 -11.58 2.49 -2.69
C HIS A 61 -11.19 1.82 -4.02
N ALA A 62 -12.06 1.80 -5.03
CA ALA A 62 -11.72 1.32 -6.37
C ALA A 62 -10.58 2.15 -6.98
N THR A 63 -10.65 3.47 -6.85
CA THR A 63 -9.60 4.39 -7.31
C THR A 63 -8.28 4.11 -6.58
N SER A 64 -8.32 4.00 -5.25
CA SER A 64 -7.16 3.66 -4.43
C SER A 64 -6.53 2.32 -4.83
N LEU A 65 -7.36 1.29 -5.06
CA LEU A 65 -6.93 -0.03 -5.52
C LEU A 65 -6.16 0.07 -6.85
N ILE A 66 -6.75 0.73 -7.85
CA ILE A 66 -6.17 0.85 -9.19
C ILE A 66 -4.85 1.64 -9.14
N VAL A 67 -4.80 2.74 -8.38
CA VAL A 67 -3.58 3.57 -8.22
C VAL A 67 -2.46 2.79 -7.54
N ASN A 68 -2.74 2.16 -6.40
CA ASN A 68 -1.74 1.41 -5.65
C ASN A 68 -1.25 0.20 -6.44
N TYR A 69 -2.15 -0.52 -7.11
CA TYR A 69 -1.76 -1.62 -7.99
C TYR A 69 -0.85 -1.13 -9.12
N GLY A 70 -1.28 -0.11 -9.87
CA GLY A 70 -0.50 0.41 -11.00
C GLY A 70 0.86 0.95 -10.59
N ARG A 71 0.96 1.55 -9.38
CA ARG A 71 2.23 2.04 -8.82
C ARG A 71 3.28 0.93 -8.76
N CYS A 72 2.89 -0.29 -8.41
CA CYS A 72 3.79 -1.43 -8.29
C CYS A 72 4.48 -1.81 -9.60
N PHE A 73 3.88 -1.51 -10.75
CA PHE A 73 4.40 -1.87 -12.08
C PHE A 73 5.06 -0.70 -12.81
N VAL A 74 4.72 0.55 -12.47
CA VAL A 74 5.13 1.71 -13.28
C VAL A 74 6.26 2.51 -12.63
N SER A 75 6.36 2.53 -11.31
CA SER A 75 7.20 3.49 -10.59
C SER A 75 7.92 2.87 -9.41
N GLY A 76 9.04 3.47 -8.99
CA GLY A 76 9.85 3.00 -7.87
C GLY A 76 11.22 2.49 -8.29
N ARG A 77 12.09 2.25 -7.30
CA ARG A 77 13.44 1.71 -7.50
C ARG A 77 13.41 0.24 -7.94
N VAL A 78 12.42 -0.50 -7.46
CA VAL A 78 12.09 -1.85 -7.88
C VAL A 78 10.64 -1.81 -8.34
N LYS A 79 10.33 -2.56 -9.40
CA LYS A 79 9.00 -2.68 -9.98
C LYS A 79 8.67 -4.16 -10.15
N LEU A 80 7.39 -4.47 -10.12
CA LEU A 80 6.88 -5.75 -10.55
C LEU A 80 6.82 -5.76 -12.08
N GLU A 81 7.13 -6.90 -12.66
CA GLU A 81 7.06 -7.14 -14.08
C GLU A 81 5.85 -8.00 -14.40
N LYS A 82 5.38 -7.94 -15.65
CA LYS A 82 4.23 -8.74 -16.11
C LYS A 82 4.44 -10.24 -15.88
N VAL A 83 5.68 -10.73 -15.92
CA VAL A 83 6.02 -12.13 -15.67
C VAL A 83 5.71 -12.59 -14.23
N HIS A 84 5.58 -11.66 -13.29
CA HIS A 84 5.20 -11.96 -11.91
C HIS A 84 3.67 -12.11 -11.74
N VAL A 85 2.87 -11.81 -12.77
CA VAL A 85 1.41 -11.99 -12.72
C VAL A 85 1.08 -13.42 -13.20
N PRO A 86 0.19 -14.16 -12.50
CA PRO A 86 -0.24 -15.47 -12.96
C PRO A 86 -0.84 -15.41 -14.38
N LYS A 87 -0.53 -16.40 -15.21
CA LYS A 87 -0.82 -16.40 -16.65
C LYS A 87 -2.32 -16.28 -16.94
N GLU A 88 -3.13 -16.94 -16.12
CA GLU A 88 -4.60 -16.95 -16.17
C GLU A 88 -5.21 -15.56 -15.93
N TYR A 89 -4.52 -14.68 -15.19
CA TYR A 89 -5.03 -13.34 -14.83
C TYR A 89 -4.40 -12.20 -15.63
N ILE A 90 -3.67 -12.51 -16.71
CA ILE A 90 -3.00 -11.48 -17.53
C ILE A 90 -4.00 -10.49 -18.16
N ASN A 91 -5.18 -10.96 -18.55
CA ASN A 91 -6.22 -10.09 -19.10
C ASN A 91 -6.78 -9.14 -18.04
N THR A 92 -6.96 -9.63 -16.81
CA THR A 92 -7.38 -8.83 -15.65
C THR A 92 -6.33 -7.77 -15.31
N HIS A 93 -5.05 -8.15 -15.28
CA HIS A 93 -3.94 -7.21 -15.13
C HIS A 93 -3.96 -6.11 -16.21
N LYS A 94 -4.09 -6.47 -17.49
CA LYS A 94 -4.18 -5.49 -18.59
C LYS A 94 -5.36 -4.54 -18.41
N LYS A 95 -6.53 -5.05 -18.03
CA LYS A 95 -7.71 -4.23 -17.72
C LYS A 95 -7.42 -3.26 -16.58
N LEU A 96 -6.81 -3.69 -15.48
CA LEU A 96 -6.50 -2.84 -14.34
C LEU A 96 -5.47 -1.74 -14.69
N MET A 97 -4.44 -2.10 -15.48
CA MET A 97 -3.46 -1.14 -15.99
C MET A 97 -4.08 -0.13 -16.97
N ASN A 98 -5.01 -0.57 -17.82
CA ASN A 98 -5.76 0.32 -18.70
C ASN A 98 -6.69 1.25 -17.92
N LEU A 99 -7.34 0.76 -16.86
CA LEU A 99 -8.15 1.59 -15.96
C LEU A 99 -7.29 2.71 -15.35
N ARG A 100 -6.10 2.37 -14.85
CA ARG A 100 -5.15 3.35 -14.31
C ARG A 100 -4.75 4.40 -15.34
N ASN A 101 -4.36 3.99 -16.54
CA ASN A 101 -3.84 4.88 -17.57
C ASN A 101 -4.93 5.77 -18.18
N ASN A 102 -6.11 5.23 -18.45
CA ASN A 102 -7.12 5.93 -19.23
C ASN A 102 -8.15 6.69 -18.38
N TYR A 103 -8.33 6.30 -17.12
CA TYR A 103 -9.41 6.84 -16.29
C TYR A 103 -8.93 7.65 -15.09
N ILE A 104 -7.81 7.25 -14.48
CA ILE A 104 -7.30 7.96 -13.29
C ILE A 104 -6.24 8.99 -13.67
N ALA A 105 -5.43 8.72 -14.70
CA ALA A 105 -4.34 9.61 -15.10
C ALA A 105 -4.76 10.70 -16.10
N HIS A 106 -5.93 10.58 -16.75
CA HIS A 106 -6.43 11.54 -17.75
C HIS A 106 -7.89 11.90 -17.46
N SER A 107 -8.12 13.14 -17.03
CA SER A 107 -9.44 13.77 -16.88
C SER A 107 -10.11 13.88 -18.25
N GLY A 108 -10.99 12.95 -18.58
CA GLY A 108 -11.66 12.84 -19.89
C GLY A 108 -11.95 11.42 -20.37
N GLY A 109 -11.49 10.40 -19.65
CA GLY A 109 -11.79 8.99 -19.93
C GLY A 109 -13.27 8.62 -19.70
N SER A 110 -13.73 7.60 -20.45
CA SER A 110 -15.10 7.08 -20.58
C SER A 110 -15.82 6.56 -19.31
N GLY A 111 -15.38 6.95 -18.11
CA GLY A 111 -15.79 6.37 -16.83
C GLY A 111 -16.51 7.29 -15.88
N GLU A 112 -16.51 8.57 -16.19
CA GLU A 112 -17.39 9.56 -15.62
C GLU A 112 -18.29 10.07 -16.74
N GLY A 113 -19.59 9.85 -16.60
CA GLY A 113 -20.60 10.34 -17.54
C GLY A 113 -21.62 11.18 -16.80
N THR A 114 -22.16 12.19 -17.47
CA THR A 114 -23.35 12.87 -16.99
C THR A 114 -24.57 12.21 -17.62
N MET A 115 -25.47 11.70 -16.78
CA MET A 115 -26.75 11.18 -17.24
C MET A 115 -27.86 12.19 -16.97
N ASN A 116 -28.63 12.51 -18.00
CA ASN A 116 -29.86 13.28 -17.88
C ASN A 116 -31.03 12.30 -17.93
N LEU A 117 -31.84 12.26 -16.87
CA LEU A 117 -33.02 11.42 -16.81
C LEU A 117 -34.28 12.26 -17.02
N ILE A 118 -35.13 11.82 -17.94
CA ILE A 118 -36.47 12.36 -18.12
C ILE A 118 -37.47 11.25 -17.77
N GLY A 119 -38.30 11.50 -16.77
CA GLY A 119 -39.44 10.65 -16.47
C GLY A 119 -40.62 11.03 -17.36
N LEU A 120 -41.19 10.07 -18.07
CA LEU A 120 -42.39 10.25 -18.89
C LEU A 120 -43.59 9.56 -18.24
N TYR A 121 -44.78 10.13 -18.38
CA TYR A 121 -46.01 9.44 -17.98
C TYR A 121 -46.23 8.24 -18.92
N PRO A 122 -46.44 7.01 -18.39
CA PRO A 122 -46.46 5.79 -19.20
C PRO A 122 -47.70 5.65 -20.10
N ASN A 123 -48.70 6.53 -19.95
CA ASN A 123 -49.89 6.52 -20.79
C ASN A 123 -49.62 7.24 -22.13
N SER A 124 -49.61 6.46 -23.21
CA SER A 124 -49.35 6.95 -24.57
C SER A 124 -50.42 7.91 -25.12
N ALA A 125 -51.64 7.90 -24.58
CA ALA A 125 -52.72 8.82 -24.94
C ALA A 125 -52.65 10.16 -24.18
N LYS A 126 -51.94 10.21 -23.04
CA LYS A 126 -51.77 11.41 -22.20
C LYS A 126 -50.29 11.72 -21.99
N LYS A 127 -49.57 11.95 -23.09
CA LYS A 127 -48.12 12.20 -23.08
C LYS A 127 -47.79 13.45 -22.26
N LYS A 128 -47.00 13.29 -21.21
CA LYS A 128 -46.43 14.41 -20.44
C LYS A 128 -45.09 14.01 -19.80
N VAL A 129 -44.23 15.00 -19.61
CA VAL A 129 -43.03 14.87 -18.78
C VAL A 129 -43.45 14.98 -17.31
N ILE A 130 -43.04 14.03 -16.49
CA ILE A 130 -43.35 13.99 -15.05
C ILE A 130 -42.14 14.37 -14.19
N TYR A 131 -40.93 14.24 -14.73
CA TYR A 131 -39.70 14.51 -13.99
C TYR A 131 -38.57 14.86 -14.95
N ILE A 132 -37.75 15.83 -14.57
CA ILE A 132 -36.48 16.16 -15.24
C ILE A 132 -35.43 16.14 -14.13
N SER A 133 -34.46 15.23 -14.21
CA SER A 133 -33.36 15.22 -13.27
C SER A 133 -32.42 16.38 -13.57
N LYS A 134 -31.76 16.92 -12.55
CA LYS A 134 -30.48 17.60 -12.77
C LYS A 134 -29.49 16.57 -13.37
N PRO A 135 -28.50 16.99 -14.17
CA PRO A 135 -27.46 16.09 -14.64
C PRO A 135 -26.86 15.33 -13.45
N VAL A 136 -26.92 14.01 -13.48
CA VAL A 136 -26.37 13.15 -12.42
C VAL A 136 -25.02 12.65 -12.90
N PHE A 137 -24.00 12.81 -12.06
CA PHE A 137 -22.71 12.15 -12.28
C PHE A 137 -22.90 10.65 -12.08
N ALA A 138 -22.72 9.89 -13.17
CA ALA A 138 -22.69 8.45 -13.16
C ALA A 138 -21.25 7.99 -13.33
N THR A 139 -20.75 7.28 -12.33
CA THR A 139 -19.49 6.55 -12.42
C THR A 139 -19.77 5.14 -12.91
N VAL A 140 -19.13 4.73 -14.00
CA VAL A 140 -19.21 3.34 -14.44
C VAL A 140 -18.55 2.47 -13.36
N ASN A 141 -19.30 1.54 -12.79
CA ASN A 141 -18.76 0.59 -11.82
C ASN A 141 -17.97 -0.50 -12.58
N TYR A 142 -16.71 -0.20 -12.91
CA TYR A 142 -15.82 -1.10 -13.67
C TYR A 142 -15.47 -2.39 -12.96
N ILE A 143 -15.74 -2.46 -11.65
CA ILE A 143 -15.32 -3.57 -10.80
C ILE A 143 -16.58 -4.36 -10.47
N ASN A 144 -16.88 -5.41 -11.23
CA ASN A 144 -17.88 -6.39 -10.79
C ASN A 144 -17.24 -7.41 -9.82
N ASP A 145 -18.04 -8.32 -9.25
CA ASP A 145 -17.55 -9.28 -8.24
C ASP A 145 -16.50 -10.24 -8.81
N SER A 146 -16.70 -10.75 -10.03
CA SER A 146 -15.75 -11.64 -10.71
C SER A 146 -14.41 -10.95 -10.96
N PHE A 147 -14.42 -9.72 -11.48
CA PHE A 147 -13.21 -8.94 -11.70
C PHE A 147 -12.47 -8.65 -10.38
N LEU A 148 -13.21 -8.30 -9.32
CA LEU A 148 -12.61 -8.03 -8.02
C LEU A 148 -11.93 -9.27 -7.42
N LEU A 149 -12.56 -10.44 -7.55
CA LEU A 149 -12.00 -11.71 -7.10
C LEU A 149 -10.71 -12.07 -7.84
N GLU A 150 -10.68 -11.89 -9.16
CA GLU A 150 -9.45 -12.09 -9.95
C GLU A 150 -8.35 -11.12 -9.50
N VAL A 151 -8.67 -9.84 -9.27
CA VAL A 151 -7.70 -8.85 -8.77
C VAL A 151 -7.18 -9.26 -7.39
N GLN A 152 -8.05 -9.75 -6.50
CA GLN A 152 -7.66 -10.25 -5.18
C GLN A 152 -6.66 -11.42 -5.29
N ASN A 153 -6.91 -12.37 -6.19
CA ASN A 153 -6.01 -13.50 -6.43
C ASN A 153 -4.64 -13.04 -6.96
N ILE A 154 -4.62 -12.06 -7.87
CA ILE A 154 -3.37 -11.47 -8.35
C ILE A 154 -2.62 -10.81 -7.18
N VAL A 155 -3.29 -9.96 -6.39
CA VAL A 155 -2.67 -9.23 -5.29
C VAL A 155 -2.08 -10.20 -4.27
N ALA A 156 -2.81 -11.25 -3.90
CA ALA A 156 -2.31 -12.29 -3.00
C ALA A 156 -1.03 -12.96 -3.53
N HIS A 157 -1.01 -13.35 -4.80
CA HIS A 157 0.17 -13.94 -5.44
C HIS A 157 1.38 -12.98 -5.44
N LEU A 158 1.15 -11.70 -5.75
CA LEU A 158 2.21 -10.69 -5.77
C LEU A 158 2.75 -10.39 -4.37
N ILE A 159 1.91 -10.45 -3.33
CA ILE A 159 2.36 -10.30 -1.93
C ILE A 159 3.35 -11.41 -1.59
N THR A 160 3.01 -12.66 -1.87
CA THR A 160 3.92 -13.80 -1.63
C THR A 160 5.26 -13.61 -2.34
N HIS A 161 5.23 -13.24 -3.62
CA HIS A 161 6.46 -12.95 -4.38
C HIS A 161 7.31 -11.85 -3.73
N VAL A 162 6.69 -10.77 -3.27
CA VAL A 162 7.39 -9.65 -2.63
C VAL A 162 7.94 -10.06 -1.26
N GLU A 163 7.21 -10.86 -0.49
CA GLU A 163 7.66 -11.39 0.81
C GLU A 163 8.90 -12.28 0.68
N ASP A 164 8.95 -13.15 -0.35
CA ASP A 164 10.13 -13.95 -0.64
C ASP A 164 11.36 -13.07 -0.92
N LYS A 165 11.18 -11.99 -1.68
CA LYS A 165 12.26 -11.03 -1.97
C LYS A 165 12.69 -10.26 -0.73
N LEU A 166 11.75 -9.89 0.13
CA LEU A 166 12.05 -9.25 1.42
C LEU A 166 12.89 -10.15 2.31
N LYS A 167 12.51 -11.43 2.43
CA LYS A 167 13.26 -12.42 3.22
C LYS A 167 14.70 -12.56 2.73
N ILE A 168 14.90 -12.78 1.43
CA ILE A 168 16.22 -12.91 0.81
C ILE A 168 17.10 -11.68 1.09
N HIS A 169 16.55 -10.47 0.96
CA HIS A 169 17.33 -9.26 1.18
C HIS A 169 17.57 -8.97 2.67
N TYR A 170 16.65 -9.36 3.55
CA TYR A 170 16.83 -9.26 4.99
C TYR A 170 17.95 -10.18 5.50
N GLU A 171 17.98 -11.43 5.06
CA GLU A 171 19.06 -12.38 5.40
C GLU A 171 20.44 -11.85 5.00
N LYS A 172 20.53 -11.22 3.82
CA LYS A 172 21.78 -10.57 3.37
C LYS A 172 22.17 -9.36 4.20
N ILE A 173 21.20 -8.53 4.61
CA ILE A 173 21.46 -7.40 5.52
C ILE A 173 21.99 -7.94 6.86
N LEU A 174 21.36 -8.99 7.40
CA LEU A 174 21.80 -9.59 8.67
C LEU A 174 23.24 -10.09 8.56
N HIS A 175 23.56 -10.82 7.48
CA HIS A 175 24.93 -11.28 7.24
C HIS A 175 25.93 -10.12 7.11
N GLU A 176 25.60 -9.06 6.37
CA GLU A 176 26.47 -7.87 6.25
C GLU A 176 26.69 -7.17 7.60
N VAL A 177 25.65 -7.06 8.43
CA VAL A 177 25.74 -6.42 9.75
C VAL A 177 26.55 -7.26 10.73
N LEU A 178 26.33 -8.58 10.77
CA LEU A 178 27.04 -9.49 11.68
C LEU A 178 28.51 -9.70 11.30
N ALA A 179 28.86 -9.52 10.02
CA ALA A 179 30.24 -9.62 9.55
C ALA A 179 31.03 -8.30 9.64
N ALA A 180 30.37 -7.20 10.00
CA ALA A 180 31.02 -5.91 10.07
C ALA A 180 31.84 -5.74 11.35
N ASP A 181 32.91 -4.96 11.26
CA ASP A 181 33.81 -4.70 12.37
C ASP A 181 33.11 -3.86 13.46
N LEU A 182 32.91 -4.47 14.62
CA LEU A 182 32.27 -3.83 15.76
C LEU A 182 33.11 -2.67 16.31
N ASP A 183 34.43 -2.80 16.33
CA ASP A 183 35.32 -1.76 16.84
C ASP A 183 35.24 -0.51 15.94
N ASP A 184 35.21 -0.67 14.62
CA ASP A 184 34.94 0.44 13.68
C ASP A 184 33.57 1.10 13.94
N MET A 185 32.53 0.30 14.25
CA MET A 185 31.22 0.85 14.58
C MET A 185 31.24 1.69 15.85
N TYR A 186 31.90 1.20 16.91
CA TYR A 186 32.00 1.89 18.19
C TYR A 186 32.91 3.13 18.13
N SER A 187 33.92 3.14 17.27
CA SER A 187 34.81 4.31 17.09
C SER A 187 34.05 5.61 16.80
N LYS A 188 32.90 5.51 16.11
CA LYS A 188 32.02 6.64 15.75
C LYS A 188 31.37 7.31 16.97
N PHE A 189 31.45 6.67 18.14
CA PHE A 189 30.90 7.14 19.40
C PHE A 189 31.95 7.43 20.47
N GLU A 190 33.25 7.37 20.16
CA GLU A 190 34.35 7.61 21.13
C GLU A 190 34.25 8.94 21.87
N LYS A 191 33.67 9.97 21.24
CA LYS A 191 33.45 11.29 21.86
C LYS A 191 32.37 11.29 22.95
N TYR A 192 31.62 10.20 23.09
CA TYR A 192 30.62 10.03 24.15
C TYR A 192 31.23 9.18 25.27
N GLU A 193 31.09 9.59 26.52
CA GLU A 193 31.59 8.83 27.67
C GLU A 193 30.88 7.47 27.80
N MET A 194 31.42 6.46 27.12
CA MET A 194 30.92 5.08 27.06
C MET A 194 30.83 4.43 28.46
N SER A 195 31.71 4.82 29.38
CA SER A 195 31.81 4.29 30.75
C SER A 195 30.57 4.58 31.63
N ARG A 196 29.63 5.39 31.17
CA ARG A 196 28.37 5.69 31.89
C ARG A 196 27.20 4.78 31.50
N PHE A 197 27.38 3.84 30.57
CA PHE A 197 26.31 2.99 30.05
C PHE A 197 26.45 1.55 30.55
N GLU A 198 25.88 1.25 31.73
CA GLU A 198 25.79 -0.12 32.30
C GLU A 198 24.56 -0.91 31.81
N TYR A 199 23.93 -0.47 30.72
CA TYR A 199 22.70 -1.11 30.21
C TYR A 199 23.05 -2.33 29.36
N ASP A 200 22.70 -3.51 29.85
CA ASP A 200 22.82 -4.79 29.15
C ASP A 200 21.44 -5.36 28.80
N PRO A 201 20.91 -5.04 27.61
CA PRO A 201 19.62 -5.53 27.19
C PRO A 201 19.66 -7.01 26.78
N ASP A 202 18.65 -7.76 27.19
CA ASP A 202 18.36 -9.10 26.65
C ASP A 202 17.85 -8.97 25.19
N ILE A 203 18.77 -8.93 24.23
CA ILE A 203 18.46 -8.79 22.81
C ILE A 203 18.27 -10.18 22.20
N THR A 204 17.02 -10.54 21.92
CA THR A 204 16.72 -11.58 20.94
C THR A 204 16.34 -10.92 19.61
N PRO A 205 17.11 -11.14 18.52
CA PRO A 205 16.78 -10.60 17.20
C PRO A 205 15.33 -10.94 16.79
N GLY A 206 14.56 -9.92 16.43
CA GLY A 206 13.16 -10.07 16.02
C GLY A 206 12.12 -9.96 17.13
N GLN A 207 12.49 -9.84 18.41
CA GLN A 207 11.54 -9.69 19.53
C GLN A 207 11.14 -8.24 19.86
N TYR A 208 11.73 -7.24 19.20
CA TYR A 208 11.45 -5.84 19.50
C TYR A 208 10.75 -5.17 18.32
N LEU A 209 9.61 -4.54 18.59
CA LEU A 209 8.93 -3.67 17.65
C LEU A 209 9.38 -2.22 17.89
N PHE A 210 9.91 -1.57 16.86
CA PHE A 210 10.29 -0.16 16.95
C PHE A 210 9.22 0.73 16.34
N ASN A 211 8.67 1.62 17.16
CA ASN A 211 7.82 2.71 16.68
C ASN A 211 8.69 3.89 16.27
N VAL A 212 8.55 4.31 15.00
CA VAL A 212 9.25 5.47 14.45
C VAL A 212 8.32 6.68 14.51
N GLU A 213 8.70 7.69 15.28
CA GLU A 213 8.03 8.98 15.32
C GLU A 213 8.96 10.04 14.69
N ILE A 214 8.49 10.69 13.63
CA ILE A 214 9.20 11.82 13.00
C ILE A 214 8.46 13.09 13.41
N LYS A 215 9.08 13.91 14.24
CA LYS A 215 8.52 15.20 14.65
C LYS A 215 8.54 16.20 13.48
N PRO A 216 7.68 17.24 13.48
CA PRO A 216 7.64 18.24 12.40
C PRO A 216 8.99 18.94 12.12
N ASN A 217 9.86 19.04 13.13
CA ASN A 217 11.22 19.58 13.02
C ASN A 217 12.24 18.57 12.42
N GLY A 218 11.79 17.41 11.96
CA GLY A 218 12.62 16.37 11.37
C GLY A 218 13.33 15.45 12.37
N VAL A 219 13.17 15.67 13.68
CA VAL A 219 13.77 14.80 14.69
C VAL A 219 13.08 13.44 14.68
N VAL A 220 13.87 12.38 14.52
CA VAL A 220 13.41 10.99 14.53
C VAL A 220 13.59 10.39 15.92
N TYR A 221 12.51 9.87 16.48
CA TYR A 221 12.47 9.05 17.68
C TYR A 221 12.16 7.62 17.29
N LEU A 222 13.00 6.67 17.70
CA LEU A 222 12.70 5.25 17.62
C LEU A 222 12.53 4.71 19.03
N LYS A 223 11.36 4.16 19.34
CA LYS A 223 11.09 3.51 20.64
C LYS A 223 10.84 2.03 20.41
N GLY A 224 11.76 1.20 20.90
CA GLY A 224 11.61 -0.25 20.93
C GLY A 224 10.77 -0.70 22.11
N THR A 225 9.77 -1.52 21.84
CA THR A 225 9.00 -2.26 22.86
C THR A 225 9.17 -3.75 22.60
N ARG A 226 9.51 -4.51 23.65
CA ARG A 226 9.56 -5.98 23.58
C ARG A 226 8.17 -6.51 23.26
N GLN A 227 8.06 -7.39 22.27
CA GLN A 227 6.84 -8.15 22.02
C GLN A 227 6.78 -9.25 23.08
N CYS A 228 5.84 -9.11 24.03
CA CYS A 228 5.55 -10.13 25.02
C CYS A 228 4.97 -11.40 24.38
#